data_AF-A0A0X3PZ75-F1
#
_entry.id   AF-A0A0X3PZ75-F1
#
_cell.length_a   1.000
_cell.length_b   1.000
_cell.length_c   1.000
_cell.angle_alpha   90.00
_cell.angle_beta   90.00
_cell.angle_gamma   90.00
#
_symmetry.space_group_name_H-M   'P 1'
#
loop_
_entity.id
_entity.type
_entity.pdbx_description
1 polymer ?
#
loop_
_entity_poly.entity_id
_entity_poly.type
_entity_poly.pdbx_seq_one_letter_code
_entity_poly.pdbx_strand_id
1 'polypeptide(L)'
;MNADGGVELALYQLMKNAPVRKTNVLIVPEQGQIAVNFVDNLILVHHKLSKTSLAYDIAVEGEFVDGVQRHFPILPPISLAEFKIPCKSIPSLSLEPAEEFKMTLYDSTWIVFPPNVVIDGSLGCLWTVELNLETFAKLISDPRSMDSLFSPAMNTKGPRTTSIFCGSLWLIAL
;
A
#
# COMPACT_ATOMS: atom_id res chain seq x y z
N MET A 1 14.66 13.99 -19.70
CA MET A 1 13.60 13.05 -19.25
C MET A 1 12.40 13.92 -18.93
N ASN A 2 11.34 13.83 -19.72
CA ASN A 2 10.24 14.80 -19.73
C ASN A 2 9.45 14.77 -18.41
N ALA A 3 9.18 15.96 -17.87
CA ALA A 3 8.53 16.19 -16.59
C ALA A 3 6.98 16.28 -16.67
N ASP A 4 6.36 15.89 -17.80
CA ASP A 4 4.95 16.18 -18.10
C ASP A 4 4.00 14.97 -17.96
N GLY A 5 4.42 13.90 -17.28
CA GLY A 5 3.58 12.71 -17.10
C GLY A 5 3.77 12.08 -15.73
N GLY A 6 2.87 12.37 -14.79
CA GLY A 6 2.83 11.75 -13.47
C GLY A 6 1.72 12.35 -12.61
N VAL A 7 1.32 11.66 -11.54
CA VAL A 7 0.39 12.17 -10.52
C VAL A 7 1.21 12.66 -9.32
N GLU A 8 0.88 13.84 -8.80
CA GLU A 8 1.45 14.32 -7.55
C GLU A 8 0.45 14.10 -6.40
N LEU A 9 0.86 13.33 -5.39
CA LEU A 9 0.10 13.16 -4.17
C LEU A 9 0.59 14.16 -3.12
N ALA A 10 -0.20 15.22 -2.88
CA ALA A 10 0.09 16.20 -1.84
C ALA A 10 -0.37 15.70 -0.46
N LEU A 11 0.56 15.65 0.49
CA LEU A 11 0.29 15.29 1.88
C LEU A 11 0.20 16.54 2.73
N TYR A 12 -0.91 16.66 3.44
CA TYR A 12 -1.19 17.76 4.34
C TYR A 12 -1.11 17.28 5.79
N GLN A 13 -0.29 17.96 6.58
CA GLN A 13 -0.18 17.68 8.01
C GLN A 13 -1.21 18.50 8.78
N LEU A 14 -2.05 17.81 9.54
CA LEU A 14 -3.01 18.39 10.47
C LEU A 14 -2.35 18.56 11.84
N MET A 15 -2.39 19.77 12.38
CA MET A 15 -1.80 20.09 13.68
C MET A 15 -2.88 20.69 14.59
N LYS A 16 -2.93 20.26 15.86
CA LYS A 16 -4.01 20.61 16.81
C LYS A 16 -4.24 22.13 16.95
N ASN A 17 -3.17 22.93 16.88
CA ASN A 17 -3.20 24.39 17.11
C ASN A 17 -2.39 25.17 16.05
N ALA A 18 -2.26 24.65 14.84
CA ALA A 18 -1.53 25.33 13.77
C ALA A 18 -2.24 25.12 12.43
N PRO A 19 -2.02 26.02 11.44
CA PRO A 19 -2.64 25.87 10.14
C PRO A 19 -2.18 24.56 9.48
N VAL A 20 -3.08 23.96 8.70
CA VAL A 20 -2.77 22.81 7.85
C VAL A 20 -1.70 23.22 6.85
N ARG A 21 -0.66 22.41 6.72
CA ARG A 21 0.46 22.68 5.81
C ARG A 21 0.67 21.49 4.88
N LYS A 22 0.90 21.79 3.60
CA LYS A 22 1.47 20.82 2.66
C LYS A 22 2.92 20.62 3.08
N THR A 23 3.28 19.42 3.50
CA THR A 23 4.65 19.11 3.98
C THR A 23 5.39 18.20 3.04
N ASN A 24 4.68 17.26 2.41
CA ASN A 24 5.27 16.25 1.54
C ASN A 24 4.49 16.14 0.22
N VAL A 25 5.17 15.75 -0.84
CA VAL A 25 4.60 15.38 -2.14
C VAL A 25 5.21 14.07 -2.57
N LEU A 26 4.39 13.09 -2.97
CA LEU A 26 4.87 11.88 -3.63
C LEU A 26 4.76 12.07 -5.14
N ILE A 27 5.85 11.81 -5.84
CA ILE A 27 5.92 11.89 -7.29
C ILE A 27 5.63 10.51 -7.87
N VAL A 28 4.41 10.31 -8.35
CA VAL A 28 3.97 9.07 -8.98
C VAL A 28 4.25 9.18 -10.48
N PRO A 29 5.14 8.35 -11.05
CA PRO A 29 5.53 8.45 -12.46
C PRO A 29 4.40 8.07 -13.42
N GLU A 30 3.41 7.32 -12.96
CA GLU A 30 2.30 6.83 -13.78
C GLU A 30 1.05 7.69 -13.61
N GLN A 31 0.31 7.89 -14.70
CA GLN A 31 -1.00 8.56 -14.70
C GLN A 31 -2.13 7.53 -14.60
N GLY A 32 -3.17 7.82 -13.82
CA GLY A 32 -4.38 7.02 -13.79
C GLY A 32 -5.03 6.94 -12.42
N GLN A 33 -5.88 5.92 -12.25
CA GLN A 33 -6.54 5.64 -10.98
C GLN A 33 -5.53 5.05 -9.99
N ILE A 34 -5.35 5.78 -8.89
CA ILE A 34 -4.48 5.38 -7.80
C ILE A 34 -5.28 5.12 -6.53
N ALA A 35 -4.79 4.18 -5.75
CA ALA A 35 -5.24 3.90 -4.40
C ALA A 35 -4.04 4.03 -3.45
N VAL A 36 -4.31 4.39 -2.19
CA VAL A 36 -3.24 4.66 -1.22
C VAL A 36 -3.48 3.90 0.07
N ASN A 37 -2.44 3.22 0.54
CA ASN A 37 -2.38 2.58 1.84
C ASN A 37 -1.27 3.20 2.70
N PHE A 38 -1.48 3.26 4.01
CA PHE A 38 -0.57 3.88 4.97
C PHE A 38 -0.11 2.88 6.02
N VAL A 39 1.20 2.78 6.20
CA VAL A 39 1.86 1.97 7.23
C VAL A 39 2.88 2.87 7.93
N ASP A 40 2.45 3.57 8.99
CA ASP A 40 3.22 4.61 9.68
C ASP A 40 3.74 5.71 8.70
N ASN A 41 5.05 5.76 8.44
CA ASN A 41 5.67 6.69 7.48
C ASN A 41 5.83 6.09 6.08
N LEU A 42 5.52 4.80 5.91
CA LEU A 42 5.51 4.18 4.60
C LEU A 42 4.14 4.36 3.95
N ILE A 43 4.15 4.83 2.71
CA ILE A 43 2.97 5.03 1.89
C ILE A 43 3.08 4.14 0.67
N LEU A 44 2.09 3.28 0.48
CA LEU A 44 1.96 2.42 -0.68
C LEU A 44 0.95 3.04 -1.64
N VAL A 45 1.39 3.35 -2.85
CA VAL A 45 0.53 3.88 -3.92
C VAL A 45 0.32 2.78 -4.94
N HIS A 46 -0.92 2.31 -5.03
CA HIS A 46 -1.36 1.25 -5.94
C HIS A 46 -1.87 1.87 -7.23
N HIS A 47 -1.24 1.57 -8.36
CA HIS A 47 -1.71 1.99 -9.67
C HIS A 47 -2.52 0.85 -10.31
N LYS A 48 -3.84 1.07 -10.47
CA LYS A 48 -4.76 0.01 -10.90
C LYS A 48 -4.50 -0.48 -12.31
N LEU A 49 -4.15 0.42 -13.23
CA LEU A 49 -4.01 0.09 -14.65
C LEU A 49 -2.75 -0.77 -14.91
N SER A 50 -1.61 -0.38 -14.35
CA SER A 50 -0.37 -1.17 -14.48
C SER A 50 -0.32 -2.35 -13.52
N LYS A 51 -1.25 -2.44 -12.56
CA LYS A 51 -1.30 -3.47 -11.52
C LYS A 51 -0.03 -3.50 -10.68
N THR A 52 0.53 -2.33 -10.41
CA THR A 52 1.75 -2.18 -9.60
C THR A 52 1.47 -1.34 -8.35
N SER A 53 2.37 -1.49 -7.39
CA SER A 53 2.42 -0.74 -6.15
C SER A 53 3.80 -0.08 -6.05
N LEU A 54 3.80 1.18 -5.63
CA LEU A 54 4.98 1.99 -5.40
C LEU A 54 5.07 2.28 -3.91
N ALA A 55 6.25 2.08 -3.32
CA ALA A 55 6.50 2.37 -1.92
C ALA A 55 7.25 3.70 -1.77
N TYR A 56 6.81 4.51 -0.81
CA TYR A 56 7.44 5.78 -0.45
C TYR A 56 7.62 5.81 1.06
N ASP A 57 8.79 6.23 1.54
CA ASP A 57 9.01 6.48 2.97
C ASP A 57 9.13 7.99 3.20
N ILE A 58 8.13 8.59 3.86
CA ILE A 58 8.14 10.03 4.15
C ILE A 58 9.06 10.41 5.33
N ALA A 59 9.65 9.43 6.02
CA ALA A 59 10.66 9.69 7.04
C ALA A 59 12.06 9.88 6.44
N VAL A 60 12.29 9.42 5.21
CA VAL A 60 13.53 9.67 4.46
C VAL A 60 13.47 11.09 3.90
N GLU A 61 14.57 11.83 4.00
CA GLU A 61 14.63 13.18 3.43
C GLU A 61 14.48 13.14 1.90
N GLY A 62 13.39 13.73 1.41
CA GLY A 62 13.16 13.94 -0.02
C GLY A 62 13.86 15.19 -0.56
N GLU A 63 13.65 15.48 -1.85
CA GLU A 63 14.10 16.72 -2.45
C GLU A 63 13.30 17.90 -1.89
N PHE A 64 13.96 18.85 -1.23
CA PHE A 64 13.29 20.01 -0.65
C PHE A 64 13.14 21.14 -1.68
N VAL A 65 11.90 21.43 -2.08
CA VAL A 65 11.56 22.45 -3.07
C VAL A 65 10.41 23.30 -2.51
N ASP A 66 10.57 24.62 -2.50
CA ASP A 66 9.54 25.58 -2.06
C ASP A 66 8.93 25.30 -0.68
N GLY A 67 9.73 24.79 0.26
CA GLY A 67 9.26 24.48 1.61
C GLY A 67 8.58 23.11 1.77
N VAL A 68 8.60 22.28 0.73
CA VAL A 68 7.93 20.97 0.67
C VAL A 68 8.94 19.88 0.29
N GLN A 69 8.88 18.73 0.97
CA GLN A 69 9.70 17.58 0.60
C GLN A 69 9.04 16.76 -0.51
N ARG A 70 9.77 16.50 -1.58
CA ARG A 70 9.34 15.67 -2.72
C ARG A 70 9.98 14.30 -2.60
N HIS A 71 9.14 13.27 -2.59
CA HIS A 71 9.53 11.88 -2.40
C HIS A 71 9.33 11.10 -3.70
N PHE A 72 10.26 10.18 -3.94
CA PHE A 72 10.24 9.27 -5.07
C PHE A 72 10.12 7.83 -4.58
N PRO A 73 9.67 6.88 -5.43
CA PRO A 73 9.59 5.48 -5.03
C PRO A 73 10.93 4.95 -4.53
N ILE A 74 10.93 4.33 -3.35
CA ILE A 74 12.13 3.75 -2.75
C ILE A 74 12.45 2.35 -3.30
N LEU A 75 11.52 1.77 -4.05
CA LEU A 75 11.63 0.49 -4.74
C LEU A 75 11.09 0.62 -6.16
N PRO A 76 11.54 -0.26 -7.08
CA PRO A 76 10.85 -0.45 -8.36
C PRO A 76 9.37 -0.81 -8.15
N PRO A 77 8.49 -0.56 -9.14
CA PRO A 77 7.09 -0.94 -9.04
C PRO A 77 6.93 -2.47 -8.84
N ILE A 78 6.15 -2.88 -7.84
CA ILE A 78 5.92 -4.28 -7.47
C ILE A 78 4.42 -4.58 -7.47
N SER A 79 3.98 -5.69 -8.06
CA SER A 79 2.58 -6.11 -7.97
C SER A 79 2.29 -6.71 -6.59
N LEU A 80 1.04 -6.55 -6.12
CA LEU A 80 0.53 -7.39 -5.04
C LEU A 80 0.72 -8.87 -5.40
N ALA A 81 1.00 -9.69 -4.39
CA ALA A 81 1.10 -11.13 -4.58
C ALA A 81 -0.27 -11.70 -4.95
N GLU A 82 -0.30 -12.54 -5.99
CA GLU A 82 -1.47 -13.38 -6.24
C GLU A 82 -1.60 -14.39 -5.09
N PHE A 83 -2.81 -14.56 -4.57
CA PHE A 83 -3.11 -15.66 -3.66
C PHE A 83 -4.31 -16.42 -4.19
N LYS A 84 -4.36 -17.70 -3.82
CA LYS A 84 -5.45 -18.60 -4.16
C LYS A 84 -6.28 -18.85 -2.94
N ILE A 85 -7.60 -18.74 -3.10
CA ILE A 85 -8.54 -19.02 -2.01
C ILE A 85 -9.02 -20.45 -2.20
N PRO A 86 -8.83 -21.34 -1.20
CA PRO A 86 -9.47 -22.66 -1.25
C PRO A 86 -10.99 -22.46 -1.20
N CYS A 87 -11.74 -22.86 -2.22
CA CYS A 87 -13.19 -22.63 -2.26
C CYS A 87 -13.96 -23.27 -1.09
N LYS A 88 -13.36 -24.24 -0.40
CA LYS A 88 -13.89 -24.80 0.87
C LYS A 88 -14.08 -23.75 1.98
N SER A 89 -13.28 -22.69 2.01
CA SER A 89 -13.38 -21.67 3.06
C SER A 89 -14.47 -20.63 2.79
N ILE A 90 -14.92 -20.50 1.53
CA ILE A 90 -15.93 -19.53 1.10
C ILE A 90 -16.87 -20.19 0.07
N PRO A 91 -17.97 -20.83 0.52
CA PRO A 91 -18.88 -21.57 -0.36
C PRO A 91 -19.54 -20.75 -1.47
N SER A 92 -19.51 -19.41 -1.38
CA SER A 92 -20.03 -18.52 -2.43
C SER A 92 -19.07 -18.33 -3.61
N LEU A 93 -17.81 -18.78 -3.53
CA LEU A 93 -16.82 -18.63 -4.60
C LEU A 93 -16.83 -19.77 -5.61
N SER A 94 -17.19 -20.99 -5.20
CA SER A 94 -17.41 -22.11 -6.12
C SER A 94 -18.33 -23.15 -5.48
N LEU A 95 -19.15 -23.78 -6.33
CA LEU A 95 -19.97 -24.94 -5.96
C LEU A 95 -19.12 -26.22 -5.86
N GLU A 96 -17.90 -26.22 -6.39
CA GLU A 96 -16.99 -27.36 -6.34
C GLU A 96 -16.01 -27.26 -5.17
N PRO A 97 -16.08 -28.17 -4.17
CA PRO A 97 -15.28 -28.08 -2.96
C PRO A 97 -13.76 -28.21 -3.17
N ALA A 98 -13.29 -28.62 -4.34
CA ALA A 98 -11.86 -28.85 -4.62
C ALA A 98 -11.22 -27.75 -5.47
N GLU A 99 -11.98 -26.75 -5.90
CA GLU A 99 -11.48 -25.69 -6.77
C GLU A 99 -10.71 -24.63 -5.95
N GLU A 100 -9.65 -24.09 -6.53
CA GLU A 100 -8.94 -22.92 -6.01
C GLU A 100 -9.43 -21.70 -6.77
N PHE A 101 -9.99 -20.72 -6.07
CA PHE A 101 -10.39 -19.47 -6.67
C PHE A 101 -9.15 -18.60 -6.92
N LYS A 102 -8.89 -18.29 -8.20
CA LYS A 102 -7.84 -17.34 -8.59
C LYS A 102 -8.40 -15.92 -8.49
N MET A 103 -7.84 -15.13 -7.58
CA MET A 103 -8.21 -13.71 -7.46
C MET A 103 -7.70 -12.88 -8.65
N THR A 104 -8.56 -11.96 -9.11
CA THR A 104 -8.16 -10.88 -10.00
C THR A 104 -7.69 -9.68 -9.19
N LEU A 105 -6.36 -9.49 -9.13
CA LEU A 105 -5.79 -8.32 -8.47
C LEU A 105 -6.11 -7.02 -9.24
N TYR A 106 -6.32 -5.93 -8.49
CA TYR A 106 -6.64 -4.60 -9.01
C TYR A 106 -7.89 -4.59 -9.89
N ASP A 107 -8.91 -5.37 -9.51
CA ASP A 107 -10.17 -5.35 -10.23
C ASP A 107 -10.75 -3.92 -10.27
N SER A 108 -11.41 -3.59 -11.38
CA SER A 108 -11.99 -2.26 -11.58
C SER A 108 -12.98 -1.85 -10.49
N THR A 109 -13.64 -2.83 -9.85
CA THR A 109 -14.60 -2.64 -8.76
C THR A 109 -13.94 -2.44 -7.39
N TRP A 110 -12.61 -2.59 -7.28
CA TRP A 110 -11.91 -2.41 -6.02
C TRP A 110 -12.01 -0.97 -5.53
N ILE A 111 -12.41 -0.79 -4.29
CA ILE A 111 -12.36 0.49 -3.60
C ILE A 111 -11.42 0.36 -2.42
N VAL A 112 -10.35 1.16 -2.40
CA VAL A 112 -9.35 1.13 -1.33
C VAL A 112 -9.67 2.21 -0.32
N PHE A 113 -9.82 1.81 0.94
CA PHE A 113 -10.05 2.66 2.08
C PHE A 113 -8.83 2.63 3.01
N PRO A 114 -8.23 3.79 3.32
CA PRO A 114 -7.17 3.87 4.31
C PRO A 114 -7.60 3.30 5.67
N PRO A 115 -6.67 2.69 6.44
CA PRO A 115 -5.25 2.59 6.12
C PRO A 115 -4.89 1.45 5.16
N ASN A 116 -5.69 0.38 5.09
CA ASN A 116 -5.31 -0.84 4.38
C ASN A 116 -6.48 -1.73 3.92
N VAL A 117 -7.70 -1.21 3.82
CA VAL A 117 -8.90 -1.99 3.50
C VAL A 117 -9.20 -1.92 2.00
N VAL A 118 -9.57 -3.04 1.38
CA VAL A 118 -10.02 -3.11 -0.01
C VAL A 118 -11.40 -3.75 -0.06
N ILE A 119 -12.38 -3.01 -0.57
CA ILE A 119 -13.72 -3.54 -0.88
C ILE A 119 -13.69 -4.06 -2.31
N ASP A 120 -13.96 -5.34 -2.48
CA ASP A 120 -14.07 -5.98 -3.79
C ASP A 120 -15.54 -6.12 -4.17
N GLY A 121 -16.01 -5.25 -5.07
CA GLY A 121 -17.38 -5.28 -5.55
C GLY A 121 -17.71 -6.50 -6.42
N SER A 122 -16.71 -7.09 -7.08
CA SER A 122 -16.89 -8.28 -7.93
C SER A 122 -17.12 -9.55 -7.10
N LEU A 123 -16.42 -9.67 -5.97
CA LEU A 123 -16.53 -10.81 -5.06
C LEU A 123 -17.48 -10.56 -3.89
N GLY A 124 -17.93 -9.31 -3.68
CA GLY A 124 -18.67 -8.91 -2.48
C GLY A 124 -17.87 -9.12 -1.20
N CYS A 125 -16.54 -9.06 -1.28
CA CYS A 125 -15.62 -9.38 -0.21
C CYS A 125 -14.89 -8.14 0.31
N LEU A 126 -14.41 -8.22 1.55
CA LEU A 126 -13.53 -7.24 2.16
C LEU A 126 -12.15 -7.88 2.34
N TRP A 127 -11.12 -7.19 1.88
CA TRP A 127 -9.73 -7.58 2.04
C TRP A 127 -8.97 -6.57 2.89
N THR A 128 -7.92 -7.03 3.55
CA THR A 128 -6.91 -6.16 4.18
C THR A 128 -5.59 -6.38 3.47
N VAL A 129 -4.89 -5.31 3.14
CA VAL A 129 -3.53 -5.37 2.59
C VAL A 129 -2.54 -5.29 3.74
N GLU A 130 -1.59 -6.21 3.80
CA GLU A 130 -0.52 -6.20 4.80
C GLU A 130 0.83 -6.15 4.12
N LEU A 131 1.80 -5.44 4.67
CA LEU A 131 3.16 -5.42 4.15
C LEU A 131 4.00 -6.52 4.80
N ASN A 132 4.63 -7.36 3.98
CA ASN A 132 5.61 -8.32 4.46
C ASN A 132 6.96 -7.64 4.71
N LEU A 133 7.18 -7.21 5.95
CA LEU A 133 8.42 -6.53 6.33
C LEU A 133 9.69 -7.36 6.06
N GLU A 134 9.64 -8.68 6.15
CA GLU A 134 10.80 -9.54 5.92
C GLU A 134 11.20 -9.54 4.43
N THR A 135 10.22 -9.63 3.54
CA THR A 135 10.45 -9.56 2.10
C THR A 135 10.81 -8.15 1.67
N PHE A 136 10.07 -7.16 2.17
CA PHE A 136 10.30 -5.75 1.90
C PHE A 136 11.71 -5.30 2.27
N ALA A 137 12.22 -5.71 3.45
CA ALA A 137 13.59 -5.42 3.87
C ALA A 137 14.65 -5.99 2.91
N LYS A 138 14.41 -7.18 2.33
CA LYS A 138 15.33 -7.80 1.35
C LYS A 138 15.34 -7.08 0.00
N LEU A 139 14.25 -6.39 -0.34
CA LEU A 139 14.14 -5.63 -1.59
C LEU A 139 14.89 -4.29 -1.50
N ILE A 140 15.08 -3.77 -0.29
CA ILE A 140 15.82 -2.53 -0.05
C ILE A 140 17.31 -2.84 -0.04
N SER A 141 17.97 -2.54 -1.16
CA SER A 141 19.38 -2.88 -1.38
C SER A 141 20.38 -1.99 -0.63
N ASP A 142 19.95 -0.83 -0.09
CA ASP A 142 20.82 0.13 0.60
C ASP A 142 20.69 0.02 2.13
N PRO A 143 21.77 -0.31 2.87
CA PRO A 143 21.76 -0.36 4.33
C PRO A 143 21.33 0.96 5.00
N ARG A 144 21.57 2.13 4.37
CA ARG A 144 21.28 3.43 5.00
C ARG A 144 19.79 3.78 5.07
N SER A 145 18.98 3.24 4.17
CA SER A 145 17.51 3.39 4.22
C SER A 145 16.86 2.39 5.16
N MET A 146 17.56 1.32 5.55
CA MET A 146 17.07 0.32 6.48
C MET A 146 17.02 0.85 7.93
N ASP A 147 18.05 1.59 8.35
CA ASP A 147 18.12 2.15 9.71
C ASP A 147 17.04 3.21 10.00
N SER A 148 16.59 3.97 8.99
CA SER A 148 15.47 4.92 9.12
C SER A 148 14.11 4.22 9.15
N LEU A 149 13.91 3.21 8.30
CA LEU A 149 12.69 2.42 8.23
C LEU A 149 12.41 1.64 9.53
N PHE A 150 13.45 1.06 10.15
CA PHE A 150 13.32 0.26 11.38
C PHE A 150 13.59 1.04 12.68
N SER A 151 13.59 2.37 12.61
CA SER A 151 13.69 3.22 13.80
C SER A 151 12.56 2.90 14.82
N PRO A 152 12.70 3.23 16.12
CA PRO A 152 11.79 2.77 17.18
C PRO A 152 10.31 3.15 16.98
N ALA A 153 10.01 4.06 16.06
CA ALA A 153 8.65 4.37 15.63
C ALA A 153 7.91 3.13 15.10
N MET A 154 8.57 2.26 14.33
CA MET A 154 8.00 1.01 13.80
C MET A 154 7.94 -0.11 14.85
N ASN A 155 8.58 0.07 16.01
CA ASN A 155 8.73 -0.94 17.07
C ASN A 155 7.97 -0.63 18.37
N THR A 156 7.15 0.43 18.44
CA THR A 156 6.49 0.81 19.72
C THR A 156 5.07 0.28 19.91
N LYS A 157 4.53 -0.51 18.99
CA LYS A 157 3.24 -1.16 19.21
C LYS A 157 3.33 -2.60 18.72
N GLY A 158 3.50 -3.52 19.68
CA GLY A 158 3.33 -4.96 19.45
C GLY A 158 2.03 -5.25 18.68
N PRO A 159 1.89 -6.44 18.08
CA PRO A 159 0.90 -6.73 17.04
C PRO A 159 -0.47 -6.20 17.45
N ARG A 160 -0.87 -5.07 16.88
CA ARG A 160 -2.22 -4.54 17.06
C ARG A 160 -3.11 -5.27 16.08
N THR A 161 -3.36 -6.54 16.39
CA THR A 161 -4.45 -7.31 15.82
C THR A 161 -5.75 -6.57 16.13
N THR A 162 -6.26 -5.83 15.17
CA THR A 162 -7.66 -5.41 15.15
C THR A 162 -8.34 -6.29 14.12
N SER A 163 -8.88 -7.40 14.59
CA SER A 163 -9.75 -8.28 13.82
C SER A 163 -11.03 -7.52 13.46
N ILE A 164 -11.57 -7.72 12.26
CA ILE A 164 -13.01 -7.95 11.99
C ILE A 164 -13.20 -8.60 10.60
N PHE A 165 -13.64 -9.86 10.67
CA PHE A 165 -14.51 -10.66 9.78
C PHE A 165 -14.60 -10.39 8.27
N CYS A 166 -14.04 -11.32 7.48
CA CYS A 166 -14.82 -12.27 6.68
C CYS A 166 -13.97 -13.55 6.48
N GLY A 167 -14.39 -14.69 7.05
CA GLY A 167 -13.86 -16.03 6.75
C GLY A 167 -12.34 -16.18 6.55
N SER A 168 -11.58 -16.29 7.64
CA SER A 168 -10.37 -17.11 7.74
C SER A 168 -9.22 -16.96 6.71
N LEU A 169 -8.85 -15.78 6.19
CA LEU A 169 -7.62 -15.67 5.39
C LEU A 169 -6.92 -14.31 5.50
N TRP A 170 -5.61 -14.35 5.74
CA TRP A 170 -4.72 -13.19 5.76
C TRP A 170 -4.18 -12.93 4.35
N LEU A 171 -4.18 -11.68 3.91
CA LEU A 171 -3.56 -11.29 2.64
C LEU A 171 -2.26 -10.53 2.90
N ILE A 172 -1.15 -11.20 2.60
CA ILE A 172 0.20 -10.64 2.67
C ILE A 172 0.54 -10.04 1.30
N ALA A 173 0.74 -8.73 1.23
CA ALA A 173 1.40 -8.06 0.12
C ALA A 173 2.91 -8.00 0.36
N LEU A 174 3.68 -8.17 -0.72
CA LEU A 174 5.15 -8.25 -0.72
C LEU A 174 5.81 -6.95 -0.27
#